data_AF-A0A0F8VAF9-F1
#
_entry.id   AF-A0A0F8VAF9-F1
#
_cell.length_a   1.000
_cell.length_b   1.000
_cell.length_c   1.000
_cell.angle_alpha   90.00
_cell.angle_beta   90.00
_cell.angle_gamma   90.00
#
_symmetry.space_group_name_H-M   'P 1'
#
loop_
_entity.id
_entity.type
_entity.pdbx_description
1 polymer ?
#
loop_
_entity_poly.entity_id
_entity_poly.type
_entity_poly.pdbx_seq_one_letter_code
_entity_poly.pdbx_strand_id
1 'polypeptide(L)'
;MDFNNNLESFKNKKDLIEELEFYKSIILKKVKSGDYNSALEKVRSALVLIEEHQGTFNIEKEIRDFYEIKKYVDSELKHHRLIYERRFNNLLREELNELNLENFSKLLAMLKNDIDQDIYNYHLEDINVGITKYFKFIKRLYEILSCYKVLNYNDASGKIFEFVKEIKTENYPNLKLMISSIYKKLLSYRLQNYSKEFEKISISTLSKKMKINQDQLIDFIKLIKRQPKSPIKYYTSDTHEVYFKKPSI
;
A
#
# COMPACT_ATOMS: atom_id res chain seq x y z
N MET A 1 25.84 16.06 19.60
CA MET A 1 26.02 17.52 19.79
C MET A 1 25.10 17.93 20.91
N ASP A 2 25.69 18.46 21.96
CA ASP A 2 25.12 18.67 23.28
C ASP A 2 24.00 19.71 23.29
N PHE A 3 22.84 19.32 23.82
CA PHE A 3 21.84 20.26 24.34
C PHE A 3 22.26 20.67 25.75
N ASN A 4 23.18 21.62 25.86
CA ASN A 4 23.41 22.31 27.13
C ASN A 4 23.96 23.71 26.90
N ASN A 5 23.44 24.65 27.69
CA ASN A 5 23.85 26.05 27.87
C ASN A 5 23.22 27.09 26.94
N ASN A 6 21.90 27.28 27.07
CA ASN A 6 21.29 28.62 27.05
C ASN A 6 19.97 28.58 27.87
N LEU A 7 20.05 28.18 29.13
CA LEU A 7 19.04 28.57 30.12
C LEU A 7 19.32 30.03 30.48
N GLU A 8 18.90 30.96 29.61
CA GLU A 8 18.66 32.31 30.10
C GLU A 8 17.53 32.21 31.10
N SER A 9 17.87 32.20 32.40
CA SER A 9 16.86 32.31 33.44
C SER A 9 16.13 33.63 33.24
N PHE A 10 14.85 33.59 32.85
CA PHE A 10 14.05 34.80 32.70
C PHE A 10 14.11 35.59 33.99
N LYS A 11 14.52 36.87 33.90
CA LYS A 11 14.72 37.73 35.07
C LYS A 11 13.41 38.09 35.74
N ASN A 12 12.29 38.06 35.00
CA ASN A 12 10.96 38.31 35.51
C ASN A 12 9.90 37.51 34.72
N LYS A 13 8.69 37.38 35.30
CA LYS A 13 7.55 36.68 34.69
C LYS A 13 7.08 37.31 33.37
N LYS A 14 7.23 38.62 33.21
CA LYS A 14 6.76 39.36 32.03
C LYS A 14 7.56 38.95 30.79
N ASP A 15 8.87 38.83 30.92
CA ASP A 15 9.76 38.39 29.83
C ASP A 15 9.37 36.98 29.33
N LEU A 16 9.05 36.06 30.26
CA LEU A 16 8.55 34.72 29.93
C LEU A 16 7.21 34.77 29.18
N ILE A 17 6.28 35.62 29.62
CA ILE A 17 4.97 35.76 28.95
C ILE A 17 5.15 36.34 27.54
N GLU A 18 6.04 37.32 27.36
CA GLU A 18 6.32 37.90 26.04
C GLU A 18 6.87 36.84 25.07
N GLU A 19 7.78 35.98 25.53
CA GLU A 19 8.29 34.86 24.74
C GLU A 19 7.18 33.84 24.39
N LEU A 20 6.31 33.50 25.35
CA LEU A 20 5.18 32.61 25.10
C LEU A 20 4.17 33.20 24.10
N GLU A 21 3.90 34.51 24.15
CA GLU A 21 3.08 35.18 23.15
C GLU A 21 3.75 35.18 21.75
N PHE A 22 5.08 35.30 21.70
CA PHE A 22 5.83 35.12 20.45
C PHE A 22 5.65 33.69 19.89
N TYR A 23 5.80 32.65 20.71
CA TYR A 23 5.50 31.27 20.31
C TYR A 23 4.08 31.12 19.77
N LYS A 24 3.09 31.66 20.49
CA LYS A 24 1.67 31.63 20.07
C LYS A 24 1.48 32.29 18.70
N SER A 25 2.13 33.43 18.46
CA SER A 25 2.08 34.12 17.16
C SER A 25 2.62 33.25 16.01
N ILE A 26 3.73 32.53 16.25
CA ILE A 26 4.33 31.61 15.27
C ILE A 26 3.39 30.43 15.02
N ILE A 27 2.85 29.82 16.07
CA ILE A 27 1.94 28.69 15.98
C ILE A 27 0.71 29.05 15.15
N LEU A 28 0.08 30.20 15.44
CA LEU A 28 -1.07 30.68 14.68
C LEU A 28 -0.73 30.95 13.21
N LYS A 29 0.47 31.46 12.92
CA LYS A 29 0.93 31.64 11.53
C LYS A 29 1.08 30.30 10.80
N LYS A 30 1.62 29.28 11.47
CA LYS A 30 1.79 27.93 10.93
C LYS A 30 0.46 27.21 10.71
N VAL A 31 -0.47 27.33 11.65
CA VAL A 31 -1.86 26.87 11.50
C VAL A 31 -2.51 27.52 10.28
N LYS A 32 -2.40 28.85 10.12
CA LYS A 32 -2.97 29.56 8.96
C LYS A 32 -2.38 29.11 7.63
N SER A 33 -1.13 28.67 7.60
CA SER A 33 -0.49 28.14 6.39
C SER A 33 -0.70 26.63 6.20
N GLY A 34 -1.44 25.95 7.07
CA GLY A 34 -1.66 24.49 7.00
C GLY A 34 -0.48 23.63 7.45
N ASP A 35 0.58 24.23 8.01
CA ASP A 35 1.78 23.52 8.46
C ASP A 35 1.61 23.07 9.93
N TYR A 36 0.68 22.14 10.15
CA TYR A 36 0.28 21.70 11.48
C TYR A 36 1.37 20.90 12.20
N ASN A 37 2.20 20.15 11.48
CA ASN A 37 3.33 19.44 12.08
C ASN A 37 4.34 20.43 12.70
N SER A 38 4.73 21.47 11.95
CA SER A 38 5.61 22.51 12.52
C SER A 38 4.92 23.31 13.63
N ALA A 39 3.62 23.56 13.50
CA ALA A 39 2.85 24.19 14.58
C ALA A 39 2.92 23.36 15.87
N LEU A 40 2.78 22.04 15.76
CA LEU A 40 2.84 21.13 16.89
C LEU A 40 4.22 21.11 17.55
N GLU A 41 5.30 21.11 16.77
CA GLU A 41 6.67 21.21 17.30
C GLU A 41 6.90 22.53 18.08
N LYS A 42 6.31 23.63 17.62
CA LYS A 42 6.35 24.91 18.35
C LYS A 42 5.51 24.91 19.61
N VAL A 43 4.35 24.24 19.61
CA VAL A 43 3.56 24.02 20.83
C VAL A 43 4.36 23.20 21.85
N ARG A 44 5.05 22.13 21.41
CA ARG A 44 5.91 21.32 22.29
C ARG A 44 7.04 22.15 22.90
N SER A 45 7.70 22.95 22.08
CA SER A 45 8.77 23.85 22.53
C SER A 45 8.28 24.83 23.61
N ALA A 46 7.12 25.43 23.42
CA ALA A 46 6.53 26.35 24.39
C ALA A 46 6.09 25.64 25.68
N LEU A 47 5.56 24.42 25.59
CA LEU A 47 5.20 23.63 26.77
C LEU A 47 6.44 23.25 27.60
N VAL A 48 7.56 22.92 26.96
CA VAL A 48 8.85 22.70 27.66
C VAL A 48 9.28 23.96 28.41
N LEU A 49 9.21 25.13 27.75
CA LEU A 49 9.56 26.40 28.37
C LEU A 49 8.70 26.70 29.62
N ILE A 50 7.41 26.39 29.54
CA ILE A 50 6.46 26.49 30.66
C ILE A 50 6.86 25.52 31.78
N GLU A 51 7.12 24.26 31.46
CA GLU A 51 7.49 23.23 32.44
C GLU A 51 8.76 23.60 33.22
N GLU A 52 9.74 24.22 32.56
CA GLU A 52 10.99 24.70 33.16
C GLU A 52 10.77 25.85 34.17
N HIS A 53 9.70 26.63 34.02
CA HIS A 53 9.49 27.86 34.80
C HIS A 53 8.28 27.83 35.74
N GLN A 54 7.48 26.76 35.73
CA GLN A 54 6.26 26.62 36.56
C GLN A 54 6.53 26.63 38.08
N GLY A 55 7.73 26.25 38.52
CA GLY A 55 8.13 26.30 39.93
C GLY A 55 8.50 27.70 40.43
N THR A 56 8.77 28.62 39.50
CA THR A 56 9.25 29.98 39.79
C THR A 56 8.15 31.02 39.58
N PHE A 57 7.31 30.84 38.56
CA PHE A 57 6.24 31.77 38.21
C PHE A 57 4.89 31.06 38.17
N ASN A 58 3.84 31.73 38.69
CA ASN A 58 2.47 31.25 38.50
C ASN A 58 2.05 31.46 37.04
N ILE A 59 1.98 30.39 36.25
CA ILE A 59 1.69 30.38 34.80
C ILE A 59 0.55 29.43 34.43
N GLU A 60 -0.40 29.20 35.34
CA GLU A 60 -1.52 28.26 35.14
C GLU A 60 -2.40 28.60 33.94
N LYS A 61 -2.54 29.90 33.63
CA LYS A 61 -3.31 30.37 32.49
C LYS A 61 -2.61 29.99 31.19
N GLU A 62 -1.32 30.28 31.09
CA GLU A 62 -0.50 30.01 29.92
C GLU A 62 -0.41 28.49 29.66
N ILE A 63 -0.28 27.68 30.71
CA ILE A 63 -0.38 26.21 30.63
C ILE A 63 -1.68 25.80 29.92
N ARG A 64 -2.83 26.32 30.39
CA ARG A 64 -4.14 25.99 29.84
C ARG A 64 -4.26 26.40 28.38
N ASP A 65 -3.87 27.63 28.06
CA ASP A 65 -3.90 28.17 26.69
C ASP A 65 -3.09 27.27 25.74
N PHE A 66 -1.88 26.87 26.11
CA PHE A 66 -1.04 26.02 25.25
C PHE A 66 -1.55 24.59 25.12
N TYR A 67 -2.18 24.02 26.15
CA TYR A 67 -2.85 22.72 26.02
C TYR A 67 -4.09 22.78 25.11
N GLU A 68 -4.85 23.88 25.13
CA GLU A 68 -5.97 24.08 24.21
C GLU A 68 -5.48 24.19 22.76
N ILE A 69 -4.41 24.98 22.53
CA ILE A 69 -3.76 25.08 21.23
C ILE A 69 -3.24 23.72 20.77
N LYS A 70 -2.57 22.97 21.65
CA LYS A 70 -2.08 21.62 21.35
C LYS A 70 -3.20 20.70 20.87
N LYS A 71 -4.29 20.65 21.63
CA LYS A 71 -5.45 19.80 21.31
C LYS A 71 -6.05 20.15 19.96
N TYR A 72 -6.14 21.44 19.64
CA TYR A 72 -6.62 21.90 18.34
C TYR A 72 -5.67 21.48 17.21
N VAL A 73 -4.37 21.78 17.32
CA VAL A 73 -3.37 21.44 16.29
C VAL A 73 -3.28 19.93 16.07
N ASP A 74 -3.28 19.13 17.15
CA ASP A 74 -3.28 17.65 17.06
C ASP A 74 -4.53 17.13 16.34
N SER A 75 -5.70 17.72 16.62
CA SER A 75 -6.97 17.34 15.98
C SER A 75 -6.94 17.61 14.48
N GLU A 76 -6.50 18.80 14.07
CA GLU A 76 -6.42 19.19 12.66
C GLU A 76 -5.37 18.34 11.92
N LEU A 77 -4.18 18.16 12.50
CA LEU A 77 -3.13 17.32 11.94
C LEU A 77 -3.65 15.89 11.68
N LYS A 78 -4.31 15.30 12.68
CA LYS A 78 -4.91 13.97 12.56
C LYS A 78 -6.02 13.93 11.51
N HIS A 79 -6.85 14.97 11.43
CA HIS A 79 -7.92 15.06 10.45
C HIS A 79 -7.36 15.06 9.02
N HIS A 80 -6.40 15.94 8.73
CA HIS A 80 -5.76 16.04 7.42
C HIS A 80 -5.05 14.74 7.04
N ARG A 81 -4.26 14.18 7.95
CA ARG A 81 -3.57 12.91 7.74
C ARG A 81 -4.54 11.76 7.40
N LEU A 82 -5.66 11.68 8.11
CA LEU A 82 -6.69 10.65 7.89
C LEU A 82 -7.29 10.71 6.47
N ILE A 83 -7.33 11.88 5.83
CA ILE A 83 -7.81 12.03 4.45
C ILE A 83 -6.90 11.25 3.48
N TYR A 84 -5.57 11.43 3.59
CA TYR A 84 -4.61 10.72 2.75
C TYR A 84 -4.61 9.22 3.01
N GLU A 85 -4.66 8.81 4.29
CA GLU A 85 -4.76 7.40 4.67
C GLU A 85 -6.01 6.74 4.06
N ARG A 86 -7.15 7.42 4.14
CA ARG A 86 -8.41 6.92 3.55
C ARG A 86 -8.31 6.80 2.03
N ARG A 87 -7.78 7.82 1.35
CA ARG A 87 -7.59 7.80 -0.11
C ARG A 87 -6.71 6.61 -0.53
N PHE A 88 -5.58 6.42 0.14
CA PHE A 88 -4.68 5.30 -0.17
C PHE A 88 -5.35 3.95 0.10
N ASN A 89 -5.96 3.78 1.27
CA ASN A 89 -6.64 2.54 1.64
C ASN A 89 -7.82 2.19 0.71
N ASN A 90 -8.53 3.21 0.21
CA ASN A 90 -9.60 3.00 -0.76
C ASN A 90 -9.05 2.48 -2.10
N LEU A 91 -7.96 3.06 -2.60
CA LEU A 91 -7.27 2.55 -3.79
C LEU A 91 -6.85 1.08 -3.61
N LEU A 92 -6.30 0.71 -2.45
CA LEU A 92 -5.92 -0.69 -2.16
C LEU A 92 -7.09 -1.69 -2.19
N ARG A 93 -8.34 -1.20 -2.10
CA ARG A 93 -9.56 -2.01 -2.13
C ARG A 93 -10.26 -2.02 -3.48
N GLU A 94 -9.85 -1.19 -4.42
CA GLU A 94 -10.43 -1.17 -5.77
C GLU A 94 -10.19 -2.51 -6.48
N GLU A 95 -11.15 -2.93 -7.28
CA GLU A 95 -10.98 -4.11 -8.13
C GLU A 95 -9.97 -3.79 -9.24
N LEU A 96 -8.81 -4.43 -9.20
CA LEU A 96 -7.73 -4.21 -10.16
C LEU A 96 -7.70 -5.31 -11.23
N ASN A 97 -7.63 -4.90 -12.48
CA ASN A 97 -7.53 -5.79 -13.63
C ASN A 97 -6.65 -5.16 -14.74
N GLU A 98 -6.42 -5.92 -15.82
CA GLU A 98 -5.57 -5.48 -16.92
C GLU A 98 -6.07 -4.22 -17.65
N LEU A 99 -7.39 -3.98 -17.64
CA LEU A 99 -8.01 -2.86 -18.36
C LEU A 99 -7.92 -1.55 -17.56
N ASN A 100 -7.95 -1.61 -16.23
CA ASN A 100 -7.94 -0.43 -15.38
C ASN A 100 -6.60 -0.14 -14.71
N LEU A 101 -5.60 -1.02 -14.84
CA LEU A 101 -4.27 -0.86 -14.21
C LEU A 101 -3.59 0.48 -14.53
N GLU A 102 -3.73 0.97 -15.77
CA GLU A 102 -3.15 2.25 -16.17
C GLU A 102 -3.82 3.43 -15.45
N ASN A 103 -5.16 3.47 -15.45
CA ASN A 103 -5.92 4.51 -14.76
C ASN A 103 -5.68 4.46 -13.24
N PHE A 104 -5.64 3.27 -12.67
CA PHE A 104 -5.26 3.06 -11.27
C PHE A 104 -3.87 3.64 -10.97
N SER A 105 -2.89 3.36 -11.83
CA SER A 105 -1.51 3.87 -11.66
C SER A 105 -1.46 5.40 -11.72
N LYS A 106 -2.28 6.03 -12.58
CA LYS A 106 -2.42 7.50 -12.63
C LYS A 106 -3.02 8.06 -11.34
N LEU A 107 -4.08 7.45 -10.81
CA LEU A 107 -4.71 7.86 -9.55
C LEU A 107 -3.72 7.74 -8.37
N LEU A 108 -2.97 6.65 -8.31
CA LEU A 108 -1.95 6.47 -7.28
C LEU A 108 -0.82 7.51 -7.41
N ALA A 109 -0.44 7.87 -8.64
CA ALA A 109 0.59 8.89 -8.89
C ALA A 109 0.11 10.29 -8.49
N MET A 110 -1.15 10.63 -8.79
CA MET A 110 -1.78 11.86 -8.32
C MET A 110 -1.78 11.93 -6.79
N LEU A 111 -2.21 10.87 -6.12
CA LEU A 111 -2.17 10.82 -4.65
C LEU A 111 -0.74 10.95 -4.10
N LYS A 112 0.25 10.33 -4.75
CA LYS A 112 1.65 10.47 -4.35
C LYS A 112 2.13 11.92 -4.47
N ASN A 113 1.79 12.60 -5.57
CA ASN A 113 2.15 14.00 -5.77
C ASN A 113 1.52 14.91 -4.71
N ASP A 114 0.23 14.69 -4.39
CA ASP A 114 -0.45 15.43 -3.31
C ASP A 114 0.27 15.22 -1.97
N ILE A 115 0.69 13.97 -1.68
CA ILE A 115 1.44 13.65 -0.46
C ILE A 115 2.82 14.31 -0.45
N ASP A 116 3.54 14.28 -1.56
CA ASP A 116 4.89 14.86 -1.64
C ASP A 116 4.85 16.39 -1.42
N GLN A 117 3.78 17.07 -1.83
CA GLN A 117 3.57 18.50 -1.59
C GLN A 117 3.33 18.82 -0.12
N ASP A 118 2.61 17.94 0.59
CA ASP A 118 2.19 18.16 1.98
C ASP A 118 2.92 17.28 3.01
N ILE A 119 4.00 16.61 2.59
CA ILE A 119 4.63 15.53 3.37
C ILE A 119 5.02 15.98 4.77
N TYR A 120 5.65 17.14 4.88
CA TYR A 120 6.10 17.69 6.15
C TYR A 120 5.00 18.43 6.90
N ASN A 121 4.01 18.99 6.20
CA ASN A 121 2.90 19.75 6.78
C ASN A 121 2.00 18.85 7.64
N TYR A 122 1.75 17.63 7.16
CA TYR A 122 0.85 16.68 7.80
C TYR A 122 1.52 15.38 8.27
N HIS A 123 2.87 15.33 8.28
CA HIS A 123 3.65 14.16 8.69
C HIS A 123 3.20 12.90 7.93
N LEU A 124 3.39 12.86 6.60
CA LEU A 124 2.88 11.81 5.70
C LEU A 124 3.96 10.81 5.22
N GLU A 125 5.14 10.81 5.84
CA GLU A 125 6.32 10.06 5.40
C GLU A 125 6.05 8.55 5.27
N ASP A 126 5.38 7.96 6.25
CA ASP A 126 5.04 6.53 6.25
C ASP A 126 4.03 6.16 5.15
N ILE A 127 3.06 7.03 4.88
CA ILE A 127 2.10 6.85 3.77
C ILE A 127 2.85 6.91 2.44
N ASN A 128 3.77 7.86 2.28
CA ASN A 128 4.60 7.99 1.07
C ASN A 128 5.48 6.74 0.85
N VAL A 129 6.08 6.20 1.92
CA VAL A 129 6.81 4.93 1.88
C VAL A 129 5.88 3.79 1.44
N GLY A 130 4.67 3.72 1.99
CA GLY A 130 3.65 2.74 1.62
C GLY A 130 3.29 2.77 0.14
N ILE A 131 3.02 3.97 -0.40
CA ILE A 131 2.71 4.17 -1.83
C ILE A 131 3.91 3.79 -2.71
N THR A 132 5.12 4.23 -2.33
CA THR A 132 6.35 3.92 -3.06
C THR A 132 6.61 2.40 -3.11
N LYS A 133 6.37 1.70 -2.00
CA LYS A 133 6.44 0.23 -1.95
C LYS A 133 5.40 -0.39 -2.88
N TYR A 134 4.17 0.10 -2.88
CA TYR A 134 3.12 -0.37 -3.77
C TYR A 134 3.45 -0.18 -5.27
N PHE A 135 4.05 0.95 -5.65
CA PHE A 135 4.52 1.18 -7.02
C PHE A 135 5.52 0.14 -7.51
N LYS A 136 6.40 -0.36 -6.63
CA LYS A 136 7.32 -1.46 -6.98
C LYS A 136 6.56 -2.71 -7.41
N PHE A 137 5.44 -3.03 -6.76
CA PHE A 137 4.59 -4.15 -7.17
C PHE A 137 3.86 -3.87 -8.48
N ILE A 138 3.31 -2.67 -8.71
CA ILE A 138 2.73 -2.31 -10.01
C ILE A 138 3.73 -2.52 -11.15
N LYS A 139 4.97 -2.04 -11.00
CA LYS A 139 6.01 -2.18 -12.02
C LYS A 139 6.25 -3.65 -12.38
N ARG A 140 6.39 -4.51 -11.39
CA ARG A 140 6.57 -5.96 -11.60
C ARG A 140 5.34 -6.62 -12.21
N LEU A 141 4.15 -6.12 -11.91
CA LEU A 141 2.92 -6.59 -12.53
C LEU A 141 2.92 -6.29 -14.03
N TYR A 142 3.39 -5.11 -14.46
CA TYR A 142 3.59 -4.80 -15.88
C TYR A 142 4.62 -5.72 -16.54
N GLU A 143 5.71 -6.05 -15.85
CA GLU A 143 6.70 -7.01 -16.36
C GLU A 143 6.08 -8.40 -16.57
N ILE A 144 5.27 -8.88 -15.61
CA ILE A 144 4.52 -10.15 -15.72
C ILE A 144 3.55 -10.10 -16.90
N LEU A 145 2.77 -9.02 -17.03
CA LEU A 145 1.83 -8.84 -18.13
C LEU A 145 2.54 -8.80 -19.50
N SER A 146 3.74 -8.23 -19.56
CA SER A 146 4.56 -8.23 -20.78
C SER A 146 4.98 -9.65 -21.16
N CYS A 147 5.53 -10.42 -20.22
CA CYS A 147 5.90 -11.83 -20.44
C CYS A 147 4.68 -12.69 -20.85
N TYR A 148 3.54 -12.42 -20.23
CA TYR A 148 2.26 -13.06 -20.54
C TYR A 148 1.81 -12.78 -21.98
N LYS A 149 1.88 -11.52 -22.44
CA LYS A 149 1.48 -11.13 -23.81
C LYS A 149 2.31 -11.80 -24.90
N VAL A 150 3.60 -12.04 -24.65
CA VAL A 150 4.50 -12.75 -25.58
C VAL A 150 4.38 -14.28 -25.43
N LEU A 151 3.47 -14.76 -24.58
CA LEU A 151 3.17 -16.19 -24.36
C LEU A 151 4.37 -17.01 -23.86
N ASN A 152 5.37 -16.35 -23.24
CA ASN A 152 6.49 -17.03 -22.60
C ASN A 152 6.08 -17.54 -21.22
N TYR A 153 5.46 -18.72 -21.19
CA TYR A 153 4.93 -19.27 -19.95
C TYR A 153 5.98 -19.47 -18.85
N ASN A 154 7.16 -19.99 -19.18
CA ASN A 154 8.14 -20.33 -18.15
C ASN A 154 8.61 -19.06 -17.41
N ASP A 155 8.86 -17.99 -18.17
CA ASP A 155 9.24 -16.70 -17.63
C ASP A 155 8.07 -16.06 -16.84
N ALA A 156 6.88 -15.99 -17.44
CA ALA A 156 5.70 -15.43 -16.78
C ALA A 156 5.35 -16.18 -15.48
N SER A 157 5.37 -17.52 -15.49
CA SER A 157 5.08 -18.33 -14.31
C SER A 157 6.12 -18.12 -13.20
N GLY A 158 7.41 -18.04 -13.55
CA GLY A 158 8.47 -17.78 -12.58
C GLY A 158 8.27 -16.44 -11.88
N LYS A 159 8.07 -15.37 -12.66
CA LYS A 159 7.81 -14.02 -12.12
C LYS A 159 6.54 -13.95 -11.27
N ILE A 160 5.48 -14.66 -11.65
CA ILE A 160 4.26 -14.76 -10.83
C ILE A 160 4.57 -15.39 -9.47
N PHE A 161 5.34 -16.48 -9.41
CA PHE A 161 5.67 -17.14 -8.15
C PHE A 161 6.51 -16.24 -7.23
N GLU A 162 7.50 -15.54 -7.77
CA GLU A 162 8.29 -14.56 -7.02
C GLU A 162 7.40 -13.43 -6.47
N PHE A 163 6.53 -12.89 -7.32
CA PHE A 163 5.57 -11.85 -6.93
C PHE A 163 4.66 -12.32 -5.80
N VAL A 164 4.10 -13.54 -5.91
CA VAL A 164 3.22 -14.13 -4.89
C VAL A 164 3.95 -14.34 -3.56
N LYS A 165 5.21 -14.77 -3.60
CA LYS A 165 6.03 -14.95 -2.39
C LYS A 165 6.21 -13.64 -1.64
N GLU A 166 6.51 -12.56 -2.36
CA GLU A 166 6.76 -11.25 -1.76
C GLU A 166 5.48 -10.56 -1.30
N ILE A 167 4.41 -10.60 -2.08
CA ILE A 167 3.16 -9.94 -1.70
C ILE A 167 2.45 -10.63 -0.52
N LYS A 168 2.86 -11.86 -0.17
CA LYS A 168 2.28 -12.61 0.95
C LYS A 168 2.40 -11.87 2.28
N THR A 169 3.50 -11.14 2.50
CA THR A 169 3.75 -10.35 3.72
C THR A 169 3.01 -9.02 3.73
N GLU A 170 2.46 -8.60 2.59
CA GLU A 170 1.84 -7.28 2.42
C GLU A 170 0.32 -7.35 2.46
N ASN A 171 -0.33 -6.26 2.89
CA ASN A 171 -1.79 -6.13 2.88
C ASN A 171 -2.30 -5.42 1.62
N TYR A 172 -2.06 -6.01 0.44
CA TYR A 172 -2.50 -5.49 -0.86
C TYR A 172 -3.51 -6.45 -1.52
N PRO A 173 -4.79 -6.43 -1.10
CA PRO A 173 -5.77 -7.41 -1.53
C PRO A 173 -6.08 -7.34 -3.03
N ASN A 174 -6.16 -6.14 -3.59
CA ASN A 174 -6.40 -5.94 -5.02
C ASN A 174 -5.31 -6.54 -5.92
N LEU A 175 -4.03 -6.36 -5.58
CA LEU A 175 -2.90 -6.96 -6.29
C LEU A 175 -2.90 -8.49 -6.16
N LYS A 176 -3.23 -9.03 -4.97
CA LYS A 176 -3.36 -10.49 -4.75
C LYS A 176 -4.45 -11.09 -5.64
N LEU A 177 -5.57 -10.40 -5.78
CA LEU A 177 -6.65 -10.81 -6.68
C LEU A 177 -6.21 -10.76 -8.15
N MET A 178 -5.57 -9.66 -8.56
CA MET A 178 -5.11 -9.48 -9.93
C MET A 178 -4.08 -10.53 -10.34
N ILE A 179 -3.05 -10.77 -9.51
CA ILE A 179 -2.02 -11.77 -9.84
C ILE A 179 -2.59 -13.18 -9.93
N SER A 180 -3.54 -13.52 -9.04
CA SER A 180 -4.28 -14.79 -9.10
C SER A 180 -5.09 -14.90 -10.40
N SER A 181 -5.74 -13.82 -10.83
CA SER A 181 -6.47 -13.79 -12.11
C SER A 181 -5.54 -14.01 -13.31
N ILE A 182 -4.40 -13.32 -13.35
CA ILE A 182 -3.38 -13.49 -14.40
C ILE A 182 -2.87 -14.94 -14.43
N TYR A 183 -2.55 -15.50 -13.26
CA TYR A 183 -2.07 -16.88 -13.18
C TYR A 183 -3.12 -17.88 -13.69
N LYS A 184 -4.39 -17.73 -13.27
CA LYS A 184 -5.49 -18.58 -13.76
C LYS A 184 -5.62 -18.50 -15.29
N LYS A 185 -5.55 -17.30 -15.88
CA LYS A 185 -5.58 -17.13 -17.34
C LYS A 185 -4.41 -17.83 -18.03
N LEU A 186 -3.19 -17.68 -17.48
CA LEU A 186 -1.98 -18.33 -18.00
C LEU A 186 -2.10 -19.86 -17.98
N LEU A 187 -2.61 -20.43 -16.88
CA LEU A 187 -2.84 -21.87 -16.78
C LEU A 187 -3.89 -22.36 -17.78
N SER A 188 -5.02 -21.66 -17.88
CA SER A 188 -6.07 -22.00 -18.84
C SER A 188 -5.55 -21.96 -20.28
N TYR A 189 -4.77 -20.93 -20.64
CA TYR A 189 -4.16 -20.83 -21.97
C TYR A 189 -3.22 -22.02 -22.25
N ARG A 190 -2.38 -22.39 -21.28
CA ARG A 190 -1.48 -23.54 -21.44
C ARG A 190 -2.24 -24.87 -21.57
N LEU A 191 -3.33 -25.05 -20.83
CA LEU A 191 -4.20 -26.21 -20.99
C LEU A 191 -4.90 -26.23 -22.36
N GLN A 192 -5.28 -25.06 -22.89
CA GLN A 192 -5.83 -24.94 -24.25
C GLN A 192 -4.82 -25.33 -25.33
N ASN A 193 -3.53 -25.08 -25.11
CA ASN A 193 -2.50 -25.55 -26.04
C ASN A 193 -2.34 -27.07 -25.95
N TYR A 194 -2.32 -27.64 -24.74
CA TYR A 194 -2.29 -29.10 -24.59
C TYR A 194 -3.55 -29.78 -25.14
N SER A 195 -4.72 -29.16 -25.11
CA SER A 195 -5.93 -29.73 -25.72
C SER A 195 -5.87 -29.82 -27.25
N LYS A 196 -4.97 -29.06 -27.90
CA LYS A 196 -4.72 -29.16 -29.35
C LYS A 196 -3.78 -30.32 -29.68
N GLU A 197 -2.86 -30.65 -28.77
CA GLU A 197 -1.85 -31.69 -28.95
C GLU A 197 -2.31 -33.07 -28.46
N PHE A 198 -3.12 -33.11 -27.39
CA PHE A 198 -3.48 -34.33 -26.68
C PHE A 198 -5.00 -34.46 -26.54
N GLU A 199 -5.53 -35.66 -26.82
CA GLU A 199 -6.91 -36.01 -26.45
C GLU A 199 -7.02 -36.28 -24.95
N LYS A 200 -6.03 -36.97 -24.40
CA LYS A 200 -5.87 -37.23 -22.97
C LYS A 200 -4.40 -37.22 -22.55
N ILE A 201 -4.13 -36.91 -21.28
CA ILE A 201 -2.79 -36.94 -20.70
C ILE A 201 -2.86 -37.34 -19.22
N SER A 202 -1.87 -38.07 -18.71
CA SER A 202 -1.80 -38.33 -17.27
C SER A 202 -1.51 -37.05 -16.49
N ILE A 203 -2.11 -36.92 -15.30
CA ILE A 203 -1.91 -35.75 -14.42
C ILE A 203 -0.44 -35.58 -14.03
N SER A 204 0.30 -36.68 -13.89
CA SER A 204 1.72 -36.66 -13.54
C SER A 204 2.58 -36.08 -14.64
N THR A 205 2.29 -36.44 -15.90
CA THR A 205 2.98 -35.87 -17.07
C THR A 205 2.60 -34.40 -17.24
N LEU A 206 1.32 -34.08 -17.10
CA LEU A 206 0.83 -32.70 -17.23
C LEU A 206 1.41 -31.78 -16.15
N SER A 207 1.48 -32.25 -14.91
CA SER A 207 2.11 -31.55 -13.77
C SER A 207 3.58 -31.25 -14.05
N LYS A 208 4.36 -32.23 -14.51
CA LYS A 208 5.76 -32.03 -14.91
C LYS A 208 5.88 -31.02 -16.05
N LYS A 209 5.04 -31.15 -17.08
CA LYS A 209 5.02 -30.24 -18.23
C LYS A 209 4.64 -28.81 -17.83
N MET A 210 3.69 -28.62 -16.91
CA MET A 210 3.27 -27.31 -16.43
C MET A 210 4.16 -26.76 -15.31
N LYS A 211 5.04 -27.57 -14.72
CA LYS A 211 5.84 -27.21 -13.54
C LYS A 211 4.97 -26.78 -12.35
N ILE A 212 3.87 -27.50 -12.12
CA ILE A 212 2.93 -27.26 -11.02
C ILE A 212 2.82 -28.55 -10.21
N ASN A 213 2.69 -28.43 -8.89
CA ASN A 213 2.40 -29.58 -8.03
C ASN A 213 1.10 -30.29 -8.49
N GLN A 214 1.07 -31.62 -8.44
CA GLN A 214 -0.06 -32.40 -8.93
C GLN A 214 -1.38 -32.05 -8.22
N ASP A 215 -1.38 -31.91 -6.90
CA ASP A 215 -2.57 -31.60 -6.12
C ASP A 215 -3.13 -30.22 -6.49
N GLN A 216 -2.25 -29.23 -6.61
CA GLN A 216 -2.61 -27.88 -7.06
C GLN A 216 -3.20 -27.88 -8.47
N LEU A 217 -2.65 -28.69 -9.38
CA LEU A 217 -3.15 -28.82 -10.74
C LEU A 217 -4.53 -29.51 -10.77
N ILE A 218 -4.73 -30.55 -9.95
CA ILE A 218 -6.02 -31.23 -9.80
C ILE A 218 -7.09 -30.25 -9.30
N ASP A 219 -6.79 -29.47 -8.27
CA ASP A 219 -7.72 -28.49 -7.71
C ASP A 219 -8.06 -27.41 -8.74
N PHE A 220 -7.07 -26.94 -9.48
CA PHE A 220 -7.31 -26.01 -10.58
C PHE A 220 -8.19 -26.61 -11.68
N ILE A 221 -7.94 -27.85 -12.11
CA ILE A 221 -8.77 -28.54 -13.10
C ILE A 221 -10.21 -28.69 -12.61
N LYS A 222 -10.40 -29.10 -11.35
CA LYS A 222 -11.74 -29.21 -10.73
C LYS A 222 -12.47 -27.87 -10.71
N LEU A 223 -11.76 -26.77 -10.50
CA LEU A 223 -12.30 -25.41 -10.51
C LEU A 223 -12.75 -25.00 -11.92
N ILE A 224 -11.89 -25.20 -12.93
CA ILE A 224 -12.16 -24.69 -14.29
C ILE A 224 -13.06 -25.62 -15.10
N LYS A 225 -13.16 -26.92 -14.82
CA LYS A 225 -13.92 -27.88 -15.68
C LYS A 225 -15.40 -27.49 -15.85
N ARG A 226 -15.97 -26.79 -14.87
CA ARG A 226 -17.36 -26.34 -14.87
C ARG A 226 -17.58 -25.10 -15.73
N GLN A 227 -16.52 -24.44 -16.17
CA GLN A 227 -16.61 -23.22 -16.97
C GLN A 227 -16.90 -23.55 -18.44
N PRO A 228 -17.76 -22.77 -19.14
CA PRO A 228 -18.10 -23.03 -20.54
C PRO A 228 -16.88 -23.10 -21.45
N LYS A 229 -15.92 -22.18 -21.25
CA LYS A 229 -14.68 -22.07 -22.04
C LYS A 229 -13.56 -23.01 -21.59
N SER A 230 -13.84 -23.95 -20.69
CA SER A 230 -12.82 -24.86 -20.18
C SER A 230 -12.32 -25.82 -21.27
N PRO A 231 -11.00 -25.98 -21.47
CA PRO A 231 -10.44 -26.99 -22.36
C PRO A 231 -10.61 -28.41 -21.83
N ILE A 232 -11.02 -28.58 -20.56
CA ILE A 232 -11.13 -29.90 -19.92
C ILE A 232 -12.54 -30.47 -20.12
N LYS A 233 -12.62 -31.71 -20.60
CA LYS A 233 -13.86 -32.48 -20.69
C LYS A 233 -14.18 -33.13 -19.34
N TYR A 234 -13.25 -33.90 -18.79
CA TYR A 234 -13.32 -34.46 -17.44
C TYR A 234 -11.94 -34.90 -16.94
N TYR A 235 -11.85 -35.18 -15.65
CA TYR A 235 -10.69 -35.79 -15.00
C TYR A 235 -11.18 -37.02 -14.24
N THR A 236 -10.48 -38.14 -14.41
CA THR A 236 -10.81 -39.42 -13.75
C THR A 236 -9.81 -39.67 -12.62
N SER A 237 -10.31 -39.80 -11.39
CA SER A 237 -9.47 -40.11 -10.22
C SER A 237 -8.82 -41.48 -10.32
N ASP A 238 -9.50 -42.44 -10.93
CA ASP A 238 -9.07 -43.85 -10.96
C ASP A 238 -7.85 -44.04 -11.85
N THR A 239 -7.89 -43.47 -13.07
CA THR A 239 -6.80 -43.54 -14.04
C THR A 239 -5.82 -42.38 -13.94
N HIS A 240 -6.13 -41.36 -13.12
CA HIS A 240 -5.36 -40.12 -13.02
C HIS A 240 -5.16 -39.43 -14.39
N GLU A 241 -6.12 -39.56 -15.31
CA GLU A 241 -6.08 -38.99 -16.65
C GLU A 241 -6.96 -37.73 -16.76
N VAL A 242 -6.44 -36.75 -17.50
CA VAL A 242 -7.14 -35.52 -17.88
C VAL A 242 -7.55 -35.64 -19.34
N TYR A 243 -8.84 -35.54 -19.61
CA TYR A 243 -9.40 -35.56 -20.96
C TYR A 243 -9.73 -34.16 -21.43
N PHE A 244 -9.27 -33.81 -22.64
CA PHE A 244 -9.49 -32.50 -23.21
C PHE A 244 -10.72 -32.48 -24.14
N LYS A 245 -11.36 -31.31 -24.26
CA LYS A 245 -12.31 -31.03 -25.33
C LYS A 245 -11.50 -30.72 -26.60
N LYS A 246 -11.82 -31.37 -27.72
CA LYS A 246 -11.24 -30.95 -28.99
C LYS A 246 -11.72 -29.54 -29.33
N PRO A 247 -10.85 -28.66 -29.85
CA PRO A 247 -11.29 -27.37 -30.35
C PRO A 247 -12.35 -27.59 -31.43
N SER A 248 -13.52 -26.95 -31.29
CA SER A 248 -14.48 -26.86 -32.39
C SER A 248 -13.79 -26.11 -33.54
N ILE A 249 -13.78 -26.70 -34.73
CA ILE A 249 -13.30 -26.06 -35.97
C ILE A 249 -14.22 -24.89 -36.30
#